data_AF-A0A4Y3TLN4-F1
#
_entry.id   AF-A0A4Y3TLN4-F1
#
_cell.length_a   1.000
_cell.length_b   1.000
_cell.length_c   1.000
_cell.angle_alpha   90.00
_cell.angle_beta   90.00
_cell.angle_gamma   90.00
#
_symmetry.space_group_name_H-M   'P 1'
#
loop_
_entity.id
_entity.type
_entity.pdbx_description
1 polymer ?
#
loop_
_entity_poly.entity_id
_entity_poly.type
_entity_poly.pdbx_seq_one_letter_code
_entity_poly.pdbx_strand_id
1 'polypeptide(L)'
;MRGKCSNLKPETATNFTRGALIKPTSWLNFSFDYYYIKKSNYIAANPVSTTDVAEAYLANQPLPAGVSVTPDIPDTQNPNAPVRPALINLGYINTNKVETDGVDFSVSANHRLPGRCMTCAGSARSVQLM
;
A
#
# COMPACT_ATOMS: atom_id res chain seq x y z
N MET A 1 -30.41 -2.80 -2.31
CA MET A 1 -29.19 -3.63 -2.37
C MET A 1 -27.99 -2.78 -1.92
N ARG A 2 -27.68 -2.73 -0.63
CA ARG A 2 -26.37 -2.23 -0.15
C ARG A 2 -25.51 -3.47 0.09
N GLY A 3 -24.61 -3.77 -0.83
CA GLY A 3 -23.55 -4.76 -0.60
C GLY A 3 -22.74 -4.31 0.59
N LYS A 4 -23.07 -4.82 1.78
CA LYS A 4 -22.27 -4.62 2.98
C LYS A 4 -21.00 -5.43 2.72
N CYS A 5 -19.89 -4.76 2.40
CA CYS A 5 -18.55 -5.31 2.62
C CYS A 5 -18.44 -5.61 4.12
N SER A 6 -18.99 -6.74 4.57
CA SER A 6 -19.67 -6.80 5.88
C SER A 6 -18.74 -6.74 7.08
N ASN A 7 -17.43 -6.78 6.87
CA ASN A 7 -16.43 -6.70 7.92
C ASN A 7 -15.17 -5.91 7.53
N LEU A 8 -15.16 -5.21 6.39
CA LEU A 8 -14.02 -4.37 6.01
C LEU A 8 -14.08 -3.04 6.76
N LYS A 9 -13.08 -2.83 7.61
CA LYS A 9 -12.85 -1.55 8.28
C LYS A 9 -12.19 -0.56 7.31
N PRO A 10 -12.51 0.74 7.41
CA PRO A 10 -11.80 1.75 6.63
C PRO A 10 -10.30 1.74 6.94
N GLU A 11 -9.48 1.88 5.91
CA GLU A 11 -8.06 2.17 6.06
C GLU A 11 -7.90 3.53 6.73
N THR A 12 -7.15 3.61 7.82
CA THR A 12 -6.95 4.85 8.57
C THR A 12 -5.48 5.26 8.50
N ALA A 13 -5.21 6.47 7.99
CA ALA A 13 -3.87 7.02 7.94
C ALA A 13 -3.65 7.98 9.13
N THR A 14 -2.58 7.76 9.88
CA THR A 14 -2.05 8.69 10.88
C THR A 14 -0.71 9.18 10.37
N ASN A 15 -0.63 10.47 10.05
CA ASN A 15 0.56 11.11 9.54
C ASN A 15 1.07 12.14 10.54
N PHE A 16 2.39 12.26 10.58
CA PHE A 16 3.07 13.19 11.43
C PHE A 16 4.31 13.73 10.71
N THR A 17 4.42 15.04 10.56
CA THR A 17 5.55 15.69 9.90
C THR A 17 6.11 16.79 10.78
N ARG A 18 7.43 16.80 10.96
CA ARG A 18 8.17 17.88 11.64
C ARG A 18 9.26 18.39 10.71
N GLY A 19 9.31 19.71 10.53
CA GLY A 19 10.26 20.36 9.66
C GLY A 19 10.98 21.52 10.33
N ALA A 20 12.20 21.78 9.88
CA ALA A 20 12.97 22.97 10.22
C ALA A 20 13.51 23.60 8.94
N LEU A 21 13.29 24.91 8.80
CA LEU A 21 13.81 25.73 7.71
C LEU A 21 14.83 26.71 8.29
N ILE A 22 16.08 26.59 7.85
CA ILE A 22 17.19 27.45 8.31
C ILE A 22 17.66 28.29 7.14
N LYS A 23 17.59 29.61 7.32
CA LYS A 23 18.00 30.60 6.33
C LYS A 23 19.11 31.47 6.91
N PRO A 24 20.37 31.00 6.91
CA PRO A 24 21.48 31.77 7.46
C PRO A 24 21.73 33.06 6.66
N THR A 25 21.45 33.06 5.36
CA THR A 25 21.55 34.22 4.48
C THR A 25 20.37 34.27 3.52
N SER A 26 20.17 35.41 2.86
CA SER A 26 19.14 35.54 1.82
C SER A 26 19.40 34.69 0.57
N TRP A 27 20.63 34.22 0.40
CA TRP A 27 21.06 33.44 -0.76
C TRP A 27 21.16 31.94 -0.49
N LEU A 28 21.07 31.48 0.76
CA LEU A 28 21.25 30.07 1.13
C LEU A 28 20.10 29.60 2.03
N ASN A 29 19.44 28.51 1.67
CA ASN A 29 18.38 27.90 2.48
C ASN A 29 18.62 26.41 2.67
N PHE A 30 18.39 25.94 3.90
CA PHE A 30 18.39 24.53 4.28
C PHE A 30 17.00 24.13 4.77
N SER A 31 16.42 23.06 4.23
CA SER A 31 15.21 22.42 4.77
C SER A 31 15.54 21.03 5.29
N PHE A 32 15.02 20.69 6.45
CA PHE A 32 15.08 19.37 7.02
C PHE A 32 13.69 18.97 7.48
N ASP A 33 13.14 17.91 6.90
CA ASP A 33 11.78 17.46 7.15
C ASP A 33 11.80 15.97 7.52
N TYR A 34 11.30 15.63 8.71
CA TYR A 34 11.05 14.25 9.13
C TYR A 34 9.56 13.95 8.99
N TYR A 35 9.23 12.87 8.30
CA TYR A 35 7.87 12.38 8.16
C TYR A 35 7.72 10.97 8.74
N TYR A 36 6.59 10.74 9.39
CA TYR A 36 6.15 9.45 9.87
C TYR A 36 4.72 9.21 9.39
N ILE A 37 4.51 8.12 8.66
CA ILE A 37 3.23 7.75 8.09
C ILE A 37 2.90 6.34 8.56
N LYS A 38 1.78 6.21 9.26
CA LYS A 38 1.23 4.93 9.68
C LYS A 38 -0.14 4.72 9.06
N LYS A 39 -0.27 3.69 8.25
CA LYS A 39 -1.54 3.24 7.67
C LYS A 39 -2.02 2.01 8.42
N SER A 40 -3.11 2.16 9.17
CA SER A 40 -3.76 1.08 9.94
C SER A 40 -4.93 0.48 9.15
N ASN A 41 -5.24 -0.80 9.42
CA ASN A 41 -6.29 -1.55 8.72
C ASN A 41 -6.04 -1.67 7.21
N TYR A 42 -4.79 -1.84 6.79
CA TYR A 42 -4.43 -1.95 5.37
C TYR A 42 -5.22 -3.06 4.68
N ILE A 43 -5.95 -2.76 3.61
CA ILE A 43 -6.78 -3.74 2.91
C ILE A 43 -5.90 -4.46 1.89
N ALA A 44 -5.62 -5.73 2.15
CA ALA A 44 -4.86 -6.60 1.27
C ALA A 44 -5.73 -7.75 0.75
N ALA A 45 -5.31 -8.34 -0.38
CA ALA A 45 -5.86 -9.62 -0.80
C ALA A 45 -5.59 -10.66 0.30
N ASN A 46 -6.56 -11.57 0.50
CA ASN A 46 -6.39 -12.66 1.45
C ASN A 46 -5.15 -13.50 1.05
N PRO A 47 -4.14 -13.69 1.93
CA PRO A 47 -2.89 -14.36 1.57
C PRO A 47 -3.02 -15.88 1.40
N VAL A 48 -4.24 -16.40 1.29
CA VAL A 48 -4.53 -17.83 1.15
C VAL A 48 -4.21 -18.29 -0.27
N SER A 49 -3.53 -19.43 -0.39
CA SER A 49 -3.22 -20.07 -1.66
C SER A 49 -4.49 -20.61 -2.34
N THR A 50 -4.64 -20.36 -3.64
CA THR A 50 -5.74 -20.92 -4.43
C THR A 50 -5.69 -22.44 -4.49
N THR A 51 -4.49 -23.03 -4.43
CA THR A 51 -4.30 -24.48 -4.46
C THR A 51 -4.84 -25.13 -3.19
N ASP A 52 -4.51 -24.59 -2.02
CA ASP A 52 -4.96 -25.11 -0.73
C ASP A 52 -6.49 -25.01 -0.60
N VAL A 53 -7.08 -23.95 -1.16
CA VAL A 53 -8.54 -23.79 -1.23
C VAL A 53 -9.19 -24.82 -2.15
N ALA A 54 -8.58 -25.08 -3.31
CA ALA A 54 -9.07 -26.09 -4.24
C ALA A 54 -9.03 -27.49 -3.60
N GLU A 55 -7.95 -27.83 -2.90
CA GLU A 55 -7.83 -29.09 -2.17
C GLU A 55 -8.84 -29.21 -1.04
N ALA A 56 -9.01 -28.15 -0.23
CA ALA A 56 -10.01 -28.12 0.83
C ALA A 56 -11.44 -28.31 0.29
N TYR A 57 -11.75 -27.70 -0.86
CA TYR A 57 -13.04 -27.86 -1.54
C TYR A 57 -13.28 -29.30 -1.99
N LEU A 58 -12.29 -29.92 -2.65
CA LEU A 58 -12.39 -31.32 -3.09
C LEU A 58 -12.47 -32.31 -1.91
N ALA A 59 -11.84 -31.98 -0.78
CA ALA A 59 -11.87 -32.77 0.44
C ALA A 59 -13.11 -32.53 1.33
N ASN A 60 -14.09 -31.71 0.88
CA ASN A 60 -15.24 -31.28 1.67
C ASN A 60 -14.88 -30.68 3.04
N GLN A 61 -13.74 -30.01 3.12
CA GLN A 61 -13.27 -29.32 4.32
C GLN A 61 -13.86 -27.90 4.38
N PRO A 62 -14.00 -27.32 5.58
CA PRO A 62 -14.43 -25.94 5.72
C PRO A 62 -13.44 -24.99 5.05
N LEU A 63 -13.97 -24.08 4.21
CA LEU A 63 -13.16 -23.08 3.51
C LEU A 63 -12.68 -21.98 4.47
N PRO A 64 -11.49 -21.39 4.24
CA PRO A 64 -11.00 -20.25 5.00
C PRO A 64 -11.95 -19.04 4.94
N ALA A 65 -11.98 -18.24 6.01
CA ALA A 65 -12.86 -17.08 6.10
C ALA A 65 -12.61 -16.08 4.95
N GLY A 66 -13.70 -15.57 4.36
CA GLY A 66 -13.63 -14.60 3.26
C GLY A 66 -13.39 -15.22 1.88
N VAL A 67 -13.24 -16.55 1.80
CA VAL A 67 -13.08 -17.28 0.54
C VAL A 67 -14.41 -17.91 0.12
N SER A 68 -14.76 -17.80 -1.16
CA SER A 68 -15.90 -18.47 -1.76
C SER A 68 -15.50 -19.20 -3.03
N VAL A 69 -16.01 -20.41 -3.22
CA VAL A 69 -15.77 -21.24 -4.40
C VAL A 69 -17.07 -21.38 -5.18
N THR A 70 -17.03 -21.05 -6.48
CA THR A 70 -18.12 -21.33 -7.42
C THR A 70 -17.85 -22.69 -8.08
N PRO A 71 -18.74 -23.68 -7.95
CA PRO A 71 -18.61 -24.96 -8.62
C PRO A 71 -18.67 -24.81 -10.14
N ASP A 72 -17.93 -25.67 -10.85
CA ASP A 72 -18.04 -25.80 -12.30
C ASP A 72 -19.28 -26.61 -12.73
N ILE A 73 -19.48 -26.73 -14.04
CA ILE A 73 -20.49 -27.62 -14.61
C ILE A 73 -20.12 -29.08 -14.29
N PRO A 74 -21.05 -29.90 -13.76
CA PRO A 74 -20.81 -31.32 -13.54
C PRO A 74 -20.44 -32.06 -14.84
N ASP A 75 -19.49 -32.99 -14.76
CA ASP A 75 -19.10 -33.83 -15.90
C ASP A 75 -20.29 -34.67 -16.38
N THR A 76 -20.61 -34.59 -17.67
CA THR A 76 -21.70 -35.34 -18.29
C THR A 76 -21.41 -36.84 -18.35
N GLN A 77 -20.13 -37.24 -18.40
CA GLN A 77 -19.71 -38.64 -18.42
C GLN A 77 -19.62 -39.25 -17.02
N ASN A 78 -19.39 -38.43 -15.98
CA ASN A 78 -19.33 -38.87 -14.59
C ASN A 78 -20.11 -37.93 -13.66
N PRO A 79 -21.46 -37.97 -13.68
CA PRO A 79 -22.30 -37.01 -12.96
C PRO A 79 -22.17 -37.04 -11.43
N ASN A 80 -21.68 -38.14 -10.88
CA ASN A 80 -21.53 -38.35 -9.43
C ASN A 80 -20.11 -38.02 -8.91
N ALA A 81 -19.18 -37.63 -9.78
CA ALA A 81 -17.83 -37.26 -9.35
C ALA A 81 -17.84 -35.91 -8.63
N PRO A 82 -16.89 -35.66 -7.70
CA PRO A 82 -16.72 -34.34 -7.10
C PRO A 82 -16.54 -33.26 -8.16
N VAL A 83 -17.41 -32.24 -8.10
CA VAL A 83 -17.37 -31.13 -9.05
C VAL A 83 -16.10 -30.32 -8.79
N ARG A 84 -15.39 -29.94 -9.85
CA ARG A 84 -14.18 -29.11 -9.75
C ARG A 84 -14.54 -27.65 -9.44
N PRO A 85 -13.65 -26.89 -8.78
CA PRO A 85 -13.86 -25.46 -8.59
C PRO A 85 -13.65 -24.71 -9.92
N ALA A 86 -14.64 -23.93 -10.38
CA ALA A 86 -14.51 -23.08 -11.57
C ALA A 86 -13.88 -21.72 -11.25
N LEU A 87 -14.29 -21.11 -10.14
CA LEU A 87 -13.79 -19.82 -9.69
C LEU A 87 -13.55 -19.85 -8.19
N ILE A 88 -12.36 -19.41 -7.79
CA ILE A 88 -11.99 -19.21 -6.39
C ILE A 88 -11.87 -17.71 -6.16
N ASN A 89 -12.76 -17.17 -5.32
CA ASN A 89 -12.73 -15.77 -4.91
C ASN A 89 -12.16 -15.68 -3.50
N LEU A 90 -10.95 -15.13 -3.37
CA LEU A 90 -10.20 -15.07 -2.10
C LEU A 90 -10.63 -13.91 -1.19
N GLY A 91 -11.32 -12.91 -1.74
CA GLY A 91 -11.76 -11.73 -0.99
C GLY A 91 -10.62 -10.81 -0.52
N TYR A 92 -11.01 -9.77 0.22
CA TYR A 92 -10.10 -8.79 0.81
C TYR A 92 -10.23 -8.80 2.33
N ILE A 93 -9.11 -8.56 3.01
CA ILE A 93 -9.03 -8.52 4.48
C ILE A 93 -8.31 -7.27 4.96
N ASN A 94 -8.63 -6.79 6.15
CA ASN A 94 -7.82 -5.78 6.83
C ASN A 94 -6.62 -6.44 7.52
N THR A 95 -5.42 -6.09 7.07
CA THR A 95 -4.13 -6.40 7.67
C THR A 95 -3.76 -5.38 8.77
N ASN A 96 -2.74 -5.71 9.57
CA ASN A 96 -2.28 -4.94 10.74
C ASN A 96 -1.98 -3.46 10.44
N LYS A 97 -0.83 -3.18 9.83
CA LYS A 97 -0.33 -1.82 9.64
C LYS A 97 0.82 -1.79 8.63
N VAL A 98 0.93 -0.68 7.89
CA VAL A 98 2.10 -0.33 7.09
C VAL A 98 2.64 0.98 7.64
N GLU A 99 3.91 0.98 8.02
CA GLU A 99 4.60 2.15 8.56
C GLU A 99 5.70 2.56 7.57
N THR A 100 5.83 3.87 7.36
CA THR A 100 6.83 4.46 6.47
C THR A 100 7.27 5.78 7.08
N ASP A 101 8.56 5.86 7.40
CA ASP A 101 9.16 7.08 7.90
C ASP A 101 10.48 7.37 7.21
N GLY A 102 10.91 8.62 7.32
CA GLY A 102 12.09 9.07 6.61
C GLY A 102 12.38 10.54 6.82
N VAL A 103 13.52 10.93 6.26
CA VAL A 103 14.05 12.28 6.32
C VAL A 103 14.21 12.80 4.91
N ASP A 104 13.75 14.03 4.70
CA ASP A 104 13.98 14.80 3.49
C ASP A 104 14.86 16.00 3.83
N PHE A 105 15.99 16.10 3.15
CA PHE A 105 16.94 17.18 3.29
C PHE A 105 17.09 17.92 1.97
N SER A 106 17.01 19.25 2.02
CA SER A 106 17.26 20.08 0.85
C SER A 106 18.14 21.28 1.14
N VAL A 107 18.95 21.64 0.14
CA VAL A 107 19.79 22.83 0.12
C VAL A 107 19.47 23.62 -1.14
N SER A 108 19.30 24.93 -1.02
CA SER A 108 19.17 25.82 -2.17
C SER A 108 20.07 27.04 -2.03
N ALA A 109 20.74 27.41 -3.11
CA ALA A 109 21.64 28.56 -3.18
C ALA A 109 21.33 29.43 -4.41
N ASN A 110 21.19 30.74 -4.21
CA ASN A 110 20.89 31.72 -5.25
C ASN A 110 21.93 32.85 -5.23
N HIS A 111 22.78 32.96 -6.24
CA HIS A 111 23.81 33.99 -6.29
C HIS A 111 23.73 34.82 -7.58
N ARG A 112 23.94 36.13 -7.46
CA ARG A 112 24.02 37.05 -8.60
C ARG A 112 25.48 37.13 -9.05
N LEU A 113 25.76 36.71 -10.28
CA LEU A 113 27.12 36.78 -10.81
C LEU A 113 27.46 38.22 -11.25
N PRO A 114 28.72 38.66 -11.10
CA PRO A 114 29.19 39.94 -11.64
C PRO A 114 29.25 39.86 -13.18
N GLY A 115 28.40 40.64 -13.85
CA GLY A 115 28.17 40.60 -15.31
C GLY A 115 26.70 40.87 -15.63
N ARG A 116 26.33 41.06 -16.92
CA ARG A 116 24.95 41.40 -17.34
C ARG A 116 23.92 40.49 -16.66
N CYS A 117 23.25 40.99 -15.62
CA CYS A 117 22.12 40.42 -14.88
C CYS A 117 21.86 38.91 -15.08
N MET A 118 22.81 38.05 -14.68
CA MET A 118 22.61 36.60 -14.61
C MET A 118 22.49 36.17 -13.14
N THR A 119 21.35 35.59 -12.79
CA THR A 119 21.12 34.95 -11.49
C THR A 119 21.33 33.45 -11.65
N CYS A 120 22.22 32.87 -10.85
CA CYS A 120 22.39 31.41 -10.77
C CYS A 120 21.63 30.88 -9.55
N ALA A 121 20.79 29.87 -9.78
CA ALA A 121 20.05 29.15 -8.75
C ALA A 121 20.42 27.67 -8.82
N GLY A 122 20.74 27.07 -7.68
CA GLY A 122 21.01 25.63 -7.56
C GLY A 122 20.28 25.04 -6.36
N SER A 123 19.70 23.84 -6.52
CA SER A 123 19.07 23.11 -5.42
C SER A 123 19.44 21.63 -5.46
N ALA A 124 19.73 21.06 -4.30
CA ALA A 124 19.89 19.62 -4.11
C ALA A 124 18.89 19.13 -3.05
N ARG A 125 18.28 17.97 -3.29
CA ARG A 125 17.33 17.32 -2.38
C ARG A 125 17.67 15.85 -2.26
N SER A 126 17.59 15.31 -1.05
CA SER A 126 17.79 13.89 -0.77
C SER A 126 16.71 13.41 0.18
N VAL A 127 16.07 12.29 -0.17
CA VAL A 127 15.04 11.65 0.65
C VAL A 127 15.56 10.27 1.03
N GLN A 128 15.63 10.01 2.34
CA GLN A 128 16.07 8.75 2.91
C GLN A 128 14.89 8.10 3.65
N LEU A 129 14.51 6.90 3.23
CA LEU A 129 13.59 6.04 3.98
C LEU A 129 14.38 5.30 5.07
N MET A 130 13.81 5.20 6.27
CA MET A 130 14.38 4.47 7.40
C MET A 130 13.88 3.02 7.47
#